data_AF-A0A0D0FNN7-F1
#
_entry.id   AF-A0A0D0FNN7-F1
#
_cell.length_a   1.000
_cell.length_b   1.000
_cell.length_c   1.000
_cell.angle_alpha   90.00
_cell.angle_beta   90.00
_cell.angle_gamma   90.00
#
_symmetry.space_group_name_H-M   'P 1'
#
loop_
_entity.id
_entity.type
_entity.pdbx_description
1 polymer ?
#
loop_
_entity_poly.entity_id
_entity_poly.type
_entity_poly.pdbx_seq_one_letter_code
_entity_poly.pdbx_strand_id
1 'polypeptide(L)'
;MSTDWLPAGYVGGFAGHYVEAVRAQLAEFGEWVRHRPSGGKDDWVFMHFVEPPDDLHLGGAVLEVAEVSPRLRGLISDFAAVPVKYKQYAEGHTRNGTGSLMVVRGVVYEVKDVKLNPWGEVRLPLLEISGARDPNFYADLAAFLCPGEA
;
A
#
# COMPACT_ATOMS: atom_id res chain seq x y z
N MET A 1 28.48 7.01 2.85
CA MET A 1 27.75 7.92 1.92
C MET A 1 27.26 9.10 2.75
N SER A 2 27.44 10.34 2.29
CA SER A 2 27.09 11.53 3.09
C SER A 2 25.58 11.73 3.14
N THR A 3 25.13 12.29 4.25
CA THR A 3 23.73 12.55 4.63
C THR A 3 23.21 13.88 4.08
N ASP A 4 23.87 14.46 3.09
CA ASP A 4 23.69 15.85 2.66
C ASP A 4 22.35 16.13 1.95
N TRP A 5 21.55 15.08 1.69
CA TRP A 5 20.20 15.19 1.12
C TRP A 5 19.09 15.18 2.17
N LEU A 6 19.39 14.94 3.45
CA LEU A 6 18.40 14.99 4.53
C LEU A 6 18.18 16.45 4.97
N PRO A 7 16.92 16.92 5.09
CA PRO A 7 16.62 18.24 5.65
C PRO A 7 17.19 18.42 7.06
N ALA A 8 17.40 19.67 7.49
CA ALA A 8 17.82 19.94 8.87
C ALA A 8 16.72 19.50 9.86
N GLY A 9 17.08 18.70 10.89
CA GLY A 9 16.16 18.31 11.97
C GLY A 9 16.10 16.81 12.29
N TYR A 10 16.80 15.96 11.53
CA TYR A 10 16.82 14.52 11.74
C TYR A 10 17.83 14.14 12.83
N VAL A 11 17.44 13.37 13.85
CA VAL A 11 18.28 13.04 15.03
C VAL A 11 18.38 11.52 15.19
N GLY A 12 19.50 10.90 14.78
CA GLY A 12 19.63 9.43 14.73
C GLY A 12 20.79 8.91 13.87
N GLY A 13 20.88 7.58 13.71
CA GLY A 13 21.76 6.98 12.69
C GLY A 13 21.11 7.00 11.30
N PHE A 14 21.88 6.78 10.22
CA PHE A 14 21.38 6.83 8.84
C PHE A 14 20.06 6.07 8.60
N ALA A 15 19.92 4.88 9.18
CA ALA A 15 18.69 4.09 9.08
C ALA A 15 17.49 4.77 9.76
N GLY A 16 17.71 5.38 10.94
CA GLY A 16 16.67 6.15 11.65
C GLY A 16 16.23 7.36 10.84
N HIS A 17 17.18 8.09 10.26
CA HIS A 17 16.87 9.25 9.42
C HIS A 17 16.08 8.87 8.16
N TYR A 18 16.43 7.75 7.55
CA TYR A 18 15.73 7.23 6.39
C TYR A 18 14.26 6.92 6.70
N VAL A 19 14.01 6.26 7.84
CA VAL A 19 12.64 5.95 8.31
C VAL A 19 11.86 7.22 8.62
N GLU A 20 12.46 8.18 9.32
CA GLU A 20 11.85 9.49 9.58
C GLU A 20 11.47 10.21 8.28
N ALA A 21 12.29 10.10 7.23
CA ALA A 21 12.05 10.78 5.96
C ALA A 21 10.89 10.12 5.20
N VAL A 22 10.80 8.79 5.29
CA VAL A 22 9.64 8.06 4.79
C VAL A 22 8.39 8.46 5.58
N ARG A 23 8.44 8.53 6.93
CA ARG A 23 7.30 8.96 7.76
C ARG A 23 6.83 10.37 7.42
N ALA A 24 7.74 11.31 7.18
CA ALA A 24 7.39 12.67 6.79
C ALA A 24 6.65 12.70 5.44
N GLN A 25 7.14 11.95 4.44
CA GLN A 25 6.47 11.84 3.14
C GLN A 25 5.11 11.15 3.24
N LEU A 26 5.01 10.11 4.07
CA LEU A 26 3.73 9.47 4.36
C LEU A 26 2.78 10.45 5.03
N ALA A 27 3.21 11.24 6.01
CA ALA A 27 2.35 12.21 6.68
C ALA A 27 1.81 13.29 5.72
N GLU A 28 2.57 13.66 4.70
CA GLU A 28 2.19 14.69 3.72
C GLU A 28 1.24 14.16 2.63
N PHE A 29 1.47 12.93 2.14
CA PHE A 29 0.78 12.41 0.95
C PHE A 29 0.07 11.07 1.14
N GLY A 30 0.21 10.47 2.33
CA GLY A 30 -0.33 9.17 2.63
C GLY A 30 -1.84 9.18 2.86
N GLU A 31 -2.42 8.00 2.76
CA GLU A 31 -3.80 7.72 3.11
C GLU A 31 -3.91 6.42 3.91
N TRP A 32 -5.01 6.30 4.67
CA TRP A 32 -5.33 5.07 5.37
C TRP A 32 -5.77 4.00 4.37
N VAL A 33 -5.02 2.90 4.37
CA VAL A 33 -5.27 1.73 3.56
C VAL A 33 -5.58 0.57 4.48
N ARG A 34 -6.64 -0.18 4.17
CA ARG A 34 -6.95 -1.40 4.92
C ARG A 34 -6.11 -2.54 4.37
N HIS A 35 -5.32 -3.16 5.22
CA HIS A 35 -4.62 -4.41 4.91
C HIS A 35 -5.47 -5.59 5.37
N ARG A 36 -5.68 -6.55 4.47
CA ARG A 36 -6.29 -7.85 4.77
C ARG A 36 -5.22 -8.91 4.61
N PRO A 37 -4.60 -9.38 5.70
CA PRO A 37 -3.55 -10.38 5.60
C PRO A 37 -4.12 -11.73 5.16
N SER A 38 -3.26 -12.63 4.68
CA SER A 38 -3.68 -14.00 4.32
C SER A 38 -4.25 -14.79 5.51
N GLY A 39 -3.94 -14.33 6.73
CA GLY A 39 -4.45 -14.86 7.98
C GLY A 39 -4.21 -13.85 9.09
N GLY A 40 -5.15 -13.72 10.01
CA GLY A 40 -5.14 -12.68 11.04
C GLY A 40 -6.38 -11.80 10.96
N LYS A 41 -6.34 -10.70 11.72
CA LYS A 41 -7.35 -9.64 11.63
C LYS A 41 -6.90 -8.58 10.64
N ASP A 42 -7.85 -7.96 9.98
CA ASP A 42 -7.62 -6.77 9.19
C ASP A 42 -7.04 -5.65 10.06
N ASP A 43 -6.13 -4.89 9.47
CA ASP A 43 -5.49 -3.73 10.09
C ASP A 43 -5.49 -2.54 9.13
N TRP A 44 -5.24 -1.36 9.70
CA TRP A 44 -5.19 -0.10 8.98
C TRP A 44 -3.76 0.41 8.98
N VAL A 45 -3.22 0.63 7.79
CA VAL A 45 -1.85 1.09 7.58
C VAL A 45 -1.85 2.39 6.80
N PHE A 46 -0.95 3.31 7.15
CA PHE A 46 -0.82 4.57 6.45
C PHE A 46 0.20 4.43 5.32
N MET A 47 -0.25 4.55 4.07
CA MET A 47 0.57 4.31 2.89
C MET A 47 0.39 5.39 1.84
N HIS A 48 1.39 5.55 0.98
CA HIS A 48 1.38 6.54 -0.10
C HIS A 48 1.47 5.86 -1.47
N PHE A 49 0.67 6.33 -2.43
CA PHE A 49 0.83 5.95 -3.85
C PHE A 49 2.05 6.64 -4.46
N VAL A 50 3.05 5.88 -4.88
CA VAL A 50 4.28 6.44 -5.46
C VAL A 50 4.17 6.66 -6.97
N GLU A 51 3.31 5.88 -7.64
CA GLU A 51 3.00 6.03 -9.06
C GLU A 51 1.47 6.00 -9.16
N PRO A 52 0.82 7.07 -9.68
CA PRO A 52 -0.54 6.89 -10.17
C PRO A 52 -0.50 5.90 -11.36
N PRO A 53 -1.60 5.21 -11.70
CA PRO A 53 -1.76 4.75 -13.08
C PRO A 53 -1.65 6.01 -13.96
N ASP A 54 -0.57 6.11 -14.74
CA ASP A 54 -0.40 7.20 -15.69
C ASP A 54 -1.50 7.09 -16.76
N ASP A 55 -2.61 7.79 -16.54
CA ASP A 55 -3.51 8.24 -17.61
C ASP A 55 -3.06 9.62 -18.11
N LEU A 56 -1.74 9.83 -18.27
CA LEU A 56 -1.20 10.97 -18.97
C LEU A 56 -1.22 10.69 -20.48
N HIS A 57 -2.36 11.03 -21.09
CA HIS A 57 -2.53 11.12 -22.54
C HIS A 57 -1.56 12.15 -23.14
N LEU A 58 -0.32 11.75 -23.38
CA LEU A 58 0.64 12.47 -24.20
C LEU A 58 0.56 11.98 -25.65
N GLY A 59 -0.20 12.69 -26.48
CA GLY A 59 0.12 12.77 -27.90
C GLY A 59 -0.32 11.63 -28.82
N GLY A 60 -1.57 11.17 -28.72
CA GLY A 60 -2.28 10.61 -29.88
C GLY A 60 -1.83 9.24 -30.42
N ALA A 61 -0.99 8.50 -29.70
CA ALA A 61 -0.70 7.10 -30.00
C ALA A 61 -1.35 6.21 -28.94
N VAL A 62 -2.32 5.40 -29.35
CA VAL A 62 -2.85 4.30 -28.54
C VAL A 62 -1.75 3.24 -28.49
N LEU A 63 -0.84 3.37 -27.53
CA LEU A 63 -0.03 2.25 -27.06
C LEU A 63 -0.96 1.36 -26.25
N GLU A 64 -1.07 0.09 -26.62
CA GLU A 64 -1.71 -0.93 -25.78
C GLU A 64 -1.02 -0.89 -24.41
N VAL A 65 -1.70 -0.27 -23.43
CA VAL A 65 -1.18 -0.06 -22.09
C VAL A 65 -1.03 -1.43 -21.46
N ALA A 66 0.21 -1.92 -21.38
CA ALA A 66 0.54 -3.00 -20.45
C ALA A 66 0.11 -2.53 -19.06
N GLU A 67 -0.88 -3.22 -18.47
CA GLU A 67 -1.49 -2.89 -17.17
C GLU A 67 -0.48 -2.29 -16.17
N VAL A 68 -0.57 -0.97 -15.97
CA VAL A 68 0.30 -0.28 -15.01
C VAL A 68 -0.25 -0.56 -13.61
N SER A 69 0.29 -1.61 -12.98
CA SER A 69 0.01 -1.99 -11.60
C SER A 69 0.36 -0.84 -10.63
N PRO A 70 -0.61 -0.23 -9.92
CA PRO A 70 -0.31 0.85 -8.99
C PRO A 70 0.63 0.37 -7.87
N ARG A 71 1.39 1.29 -7.27
CA ARG A 71 2.36 0.94 -6.22
C ARG A 71 2.15 1.72 -4.94
N LEU A 72 1.93 1.01 -3.85
CA LEU A 72 1.93 1.57 -2.51
C LEU A 72 3.33 1.52 -1.89
N ARG A 73 3.65 2.55 -1.11
CA ARG A 73 4.84 2.64 -0.27
C ARG A 73 4.43 2.90 1.17
N GLY A 74 5.12 2.25 2.11
CA GLY A 74 4.89 2.42 3.54
C GLY A 74 6.08 1.92 4.35
N LEU A 75 5.86 1.70 5.64
CA LEU A 75 6.83 1.09 6.55
C LEU A 75 6.33 -0.26 7.02
N ILE A 76 7.20 -1.27 6.99
CA ILE A 76 6.86 -2.63 7.41
C ILE A 76 6.47 -2.70 8.89
N SER A 77 6.99 -1.79 9.71
CA SER A 77 6.70 -1.69 11.14
C SER A 77 5.26 -1.30 11.45
N ASP A 78 4.56 -0.70 10.48
CA ASP A 78 3.21 -0.19 10.68
C ASP A 78 2.15 -1.28 10.41
N PHE A 79 2.56 -2.43 9.85
CA PHE A 79 1.71 -3.58 9.62
C PHE A 79 1.61 -4.46 10.88
N ALA A 80 0.40 -4.85 11.25
CA ALA A 80 0.17 -5.84 12.30
C ALA A 80 0.59 -7.26 11.84
N ALA A 81 0.46 -7.55 10.55
CA ALA A 81 0.92 -8.77 9.92
C ALA A 81 1.73 -8.47 8.65
N VAL A 82 2.86 -9.16 8.45
CA VAL A 82 3.70 -8.93 7.28
C VAL A 82 2.90 -9.22 6.00
N PRO A 83 2.83 -8.27 5.03
CA PRO A 83 2.14 -8.50 3.78
C PRO A 83 2.86 -9.60 2.98
N VAL A 84 2.07 -10.41 2.29
CA VAL A 84 2.54 -11.54 1.50
C VAL A 84 1.95 -11.45 0.10
N LYS A 85 2.78 -11.73 -0.91
CA LYS A 85 2.35 -11.85 -2.29
C LYS A 85 1.13 -12.76 -2.42
N TYR A 86 0.11 -12.26 -3.10
CA TYR A 86 -1.06 -13.02 -3.47
C TYR A 86 -0.72 -14.08 -4.52
N LYS A 87 -1.18 -15.30 -4.27
CA LYS A 87 -1.01 -16.47 -5.13
C LYS A 87 -2.39 -16.98 -5.48
N GLN A 88 -2.81 -16.76 -6.72
CA GLN A 88 -3.98 -17.41 -7.28
C GLN A 88 -3.64 -18.88 -7.57
N TYR A 89 -4.49 -19.81 -7.14
CA TYR A 89 -4.23 -21.24 -7.34
C TYR A 89 -4.58 -21.72 -8.75
N ALA A 90 -5.68 -21.23 -9.31
CA ALA A 90 -6.09 -21.43 -10.71
C ALA A 90 -7.28 -20.50 -11.05
N GLU A 91 -7.44 -20.19 -12.34
CA GLU A 91 -8.63 -19.51 -12.85
C GLU A 91 -9.89 -20.39 -12.66
N GLY A 92 -10.96 -19.84 -12.09
CA GLY A 92 -12.23 -20.58 -11.87
C GLY A 92 -12.28 -21.49 -10.62
N HIS A 93 -11.27 -21.48 -9.75
CA HIS A 93 -11.29 -22.26 -8.51
C HIS A 93 -12.11 -21.57 -7.41
N THR A 94 -12.98 -22.32 -6.71
CA THR A 94 -13.90 -21.77 -5.69
C THR A 94 -13.24 -21.17 -4.44
N ARG A 95 -11.95 -21.44 -4.23
CA ARG A 95 -11.12 -20.77 -3.21
C ARG A 95 -10.13 -19.86 -3.96
N ASN A 96 -10.54 -18.62 -4.16
CA ASN A 96 -9.77 -17.58 -4.87
C ASN A 96 -8.52 -17.21 -4.05
N GLY A 97 -7.43 -17.97 -4.25
CA GLY A 97 -6.06 -17.63 -3.85
C GLY A 97 -5.77 -17.56 -2.35
N THR A 98 -4.51 -17.25 -2.03
CA THR A 98 -4.03 -16.89 -0.69
C THR A 98 -3.04 -15.74 -0.78
N GLY A 99 -3.02 -14.85 0.21
CA GLY A 99 -2.08 -13.73 0.29
C GLY A 99 -2.72 -12.48 0.88
N SER A 100 -2.01 -11.37 0.79
CA SER A 100 -2.51 -10.08 1.28
C SER A 100 -3.31 -9.34 0.22
N LEU A 101 -4.38 -8.70 0.67
CA LEU A 101 -5.13 -7.72 -0.11
C LEU A 101 -4.97 -6.34 0.53
N MET A 102 -4.99 -5.31 -0.32
CA MET A 102 -5.01 -3.91 0.11
C MET A 102 -6.32 -3.30 -0.37
N VAL A 103 -7.08 -2.65 0.53
CA VAL A 103 -8.28 -1.91 0.15
C VAL A 103 -8.00 -0.43 0.28
N VAL A 104 -8.07 0.29 -0.84
CA VAL A 104 -7.79 1.73 -0.91
C VAL A 104 -9.03 2.45 -1.44
N ARG A 105 -9.61 3.36 -0.65
CA ARG A 105 -10.86 4.07 -1.01
C ARG A 105 -11.99 3.14 -1.46
N GLY A 106 -12.04 1.94 -0.88
CA GLY A 106 -12.97 0.86 -1.22
C GLY A 106 -12.60 0.02 -2.44
N VAL A 107 -11.55 0.34 -3.19
CA VAL A 107 -11.06 -0.52 -4.28
C VAL A 107 -10.16 -1.61 -3.71
N VAL A 108 -10.41 -2.86 -4.07
CA VAL A 108 -9.66 -4.03 -3.56
C VAL A 108 -8.55 -4.39 -4.55
N TYR A 109 -7.34 -4.48 -4.03
CA TYR A 109 -6.14 -4.82 -4.77
C TYR A 109 -5.47 -6.08 -4.20
N GLU A 110 -4.97 -6.92 -5.09
CA GLU A 110 -4.06 -8.02 -4.75
C GLU A 110 -2.61 -7.51 -4.66
N VAL A 111 -1.87 -7.98 -3.65
CA VAL A 111 -0.44 -7.70 -3.55
C VAL A 111 0.32 -8.58 -4.54
N LYS A 112 0.82 -8.00 -5.64
CA LYS A 112 1.55 -8.73 -6.70
C LYS A 112 2.95 -9.16 -6.26
N ASP A 113 3.60 -8.34 -5.43
CA ASP A 113 4.93 -8.59 -4.90
C ASP A 113 5.17 -7.78 -3.62
N VAL A 114 6.18 -8.14 -2.82
CA VAL A 114 6.55 -7.43 -1.59
C VAL A 114 8.03 -7.08 -1.66
N LYS A 115 8.33 -5.80 -1.89
CA LYS A 115 9.71 -5.30 -1.96
C LYS A 115 10.04 -4.59 -0.66
N LEU A 116 10.78 -5.28 0.21
CA LEU A 116 11.27 -4.72 1.46
C LEU A 116 12.71 -4.24 1.27
N ASN A 117 13.00 -3.00 1.65
CA ASN A 117 14.38 -2.53 1.70
C ASN A 117 15.01 -2.81 3.09
N PRO A 118 16.36 -2.80 3.21
CA PRO A 118 17.05 -3.08 4.47
C PRO A 118 16.72 -2.13 5.63
N TRP A 119 16.08 -0.99 5.34
CA TRP A 119 15.75 0.06 6.29
C TRP A 119 14.26 0.09 6.67
N GLY A 120 13.48 -0.92 6.25
CA GLY A 120 12.09 -1.10 6.68
C GLY A 120 11.03 -0.41 5.81
N GLU A 121 11.41 0.29 4.72
CA GLU A 121 10.42 0.71 3.72
C GLU A 121 9.93 -0.51 2.94
N VAL A 122 8.61 -0.61 2.81
CA VAL A 122 7.96 -1.61 1.98
C VAL A 122 7.34 -0.95 0.76
N ARG A 123 7.51 -1.58 -0.40
CA ARG A 123 6.85 -1.22 -1.66
C ARG A 123 6.04 -2.39 -2.16
N LEU A 124 4.75 -2.15 -2.42
CA LEU A 124 3.76 -3.13 -2.81
C LEU A 124 3.20 -2.78 -4.17
N PRO A 125 3.68 -3.41 -5.26
CA PRO A 125 2.97 -3.42 -6.53
C PRO A 125 1.63 -4.14 -6.38
N LEU A 126 0.58 -3.54 -6.91
CA LEU A 126 -0.80 -3.95 -6.73
C LEU A 126 -1.46 -4.32 -8.05
N LEU A 127 -2.39 -5.27 -8.03
CA LEU A 127 -3.27 -5.59 -9.14
C LEU A 127 -4.72 -5.34 -8.71
N GLU A 128 -5.46 -4.55 -9.46
CA GLU A 128 -6.88 -4.31 -9.14
C GLU A 128 -7.69 -5.57 -9.40
N ILE A 129 -8.55 -5.94 -8.44
CA ILE A 129 -9.52 -7.01 -8.65
C ILE A 129 -10.75 -6.39 -9.31
N SER A 130 -11.03 -6.78 -10.55
CA SER A 130 -12.29 -6.43 -11.23
C SER A 130 -13.49 -6.88 -10.39
N GLY A 131 -14.22 -5.92 -9.82
CA GLY A 131 -15.32 -6.21 -8.91
C GLY A 131 -15.98 -4.98 -8.31
N ALA A 132 -17.03 -5.22 -7.53
CA ALA A 132 -17.65 -4.15 -6.76
C ALA A 132 -16.67 -3.62 -5.70
N ARG A 133 -16.66 -2.30 -5.51
CA ARG A 133 -15.95 -1.68 -4.40
C ARG A 133 -16.49 -2.21 -3.09
N ASP A 134 -15.62 -2.30 -2.09
CA ASP A 134 -15.98 -2.64 -0.72
C ASP A 134 -16.96 -1.59 -0.16
N PRO A 135 -18.23 -1.95 0.07
CA PRO A 135 -19.26 -1.00 0.49
C PRO A 135 -19.06 -0.52 1.93
N ASN A 136 -18.34 -1.28 2.77
CA ASN A 136 -18.17 -0.97 4.18
C ASN A 136 -16.90 -0.17 4.47
N PHE A 137 -16.06 0.09 3.44
CA PHE A 137 -14.74 0.70 3.63
C PHE A 137 -14.78 1.99 4.45
N TYR A 138 -15.64 2.94 4.08
CA TYR A 138 -15.71 4.24 4.78
C TYR A 138 -16.33 4.14 6.18
N ALA A 139 -17.29 3.23 6.37
CA ALA A 139 -17.89 2.98 7.69
C ALA A 139 -16.86 2.37 8.65
N ASP A 140 -16.11 1.38 8.18
CA ASP A 140 -15.05 0.72 8.95
C ASP A 140 -13.87 1.66 9.22
N LEU A 141 -13.51 2.53 8.26
CA LEU A 141 -12.50 3.57 8.45
C LEU A 141 -12.94 4.58 9.52
N ALA A 142 -14.18 5.05 9.46
CA ALA A 142 -14.71 5.97 10.46
C ALA A 142 -14.71 5.35 11.86
N ALA A 143 -15.11 4.08 11.99
CA ALA A 143 -15.07 3.35 13.26
C ALA A 143 -13.63 3.17 13.79
N PHE A 144 -12.66 2.95 12.90
CA PHE A 144 -11.24 2.88 13.26
C PHE A 144 -10.68 4.22 13.75
N LEU A 145 -11.03 5.33 13.09
CA LEU A 145 -10.53 6.67 13.44
C LEU A 145 -11.21 7.26 14.68
N CYS A 146 -12.45 6.84 14.97
CA CYS A 146 -13.23 7.31 16.10
C CYS A 146 -13.58 6.18 17.08
N PRO A 147 -12.60 5.54 17.75
CA PRO A 147 -12.87 4.48 18.70
C PRO A 147 -13.49 5.06 19.98
N GLY A 148 -14.82 5.19 20.04
CA GLY A 148 -15.50 5.64 21.26
C GLY A 148 -16.85 6.33 21.14
N GLU A 149 -17.44 6.49 19.96
CA GLU A 149 -18.83 6.96 19.83
C GLU A 149 -19.76 5.76 19.54
N ALA A 150 -20.10 5.01 20.58
CA ALA A 150 -21.18 4.02 20.59
C ALA A 150 -22.04 4.22 21.84
#